data_AF-A0A353JKL4-F1
#
_entry.id   AF-A0A353JKL4-F1
#
_cell.length_a   1.000
_cell.length_b   1.000
_cell.length_c   1.000
_cell.angle_alpha   90.00
_cell.angle_beta   90.00
_cell.angle_gamma   90.00
#
_symmetry.space_group_name_H-M   'P 1'
#
loop_
_entity.id
_entity.type
_entity.pdbx_description
1 polymer ?
#
loop_
_entity_poly.entity_id
_entity_poly.type
_entity_poly.pdbx_seq_one_letter_code
_entity_poly.pdbx_strand_id
1 'polypeptide(L)'
;MTITLTENEARVIGVLLEKSVTTPEQYPLSLNALTNGCNQKSNRLPVTQYSEDDIIQTLDSLKAKRLIQLESGFGSRVTKYAHRFCNTEFGDLKLSEFQ
;
A
#
# COMPACT_ATOMS: atom_id res chain seq x y z
N MET A 1 -5.50 17.56 -9.10
CA MET A 1 -6.33 16.50 -8.48
C MET A 1 -6.11 16.55 -6.98
N THR A 2 -7.15 16.75 -6.18
CA THR A 2 -7.01 16.74 -4.71
C THR A 2 -7.21 15.31 -4.23
N ILE A 3 -6.17 14.71 -3.67
CA ILE A 3 -6.26 13.36 -3.09
C ILE A 3 -6.65 13.51 -1.62
N THR A 4 -7.77 12.91 -1.22
CA THR A 4 -8.21 12.86 0.18
C THR A 4 -8.22 11.40 0.63
N LEU A 5 -7.38 11.11 1.62
CA LEU A 5 -7.24 9.79 2.22
C LEU A 5 -7.80 9.79 3.64
N THR A 6 -8.42 8.69 4.04
CA THR A 6 -8.66 8.39 5.45
C THR A 6 -7.35 8.00 6.15
N GLU A 7 -7.36 7.94 7.48
CA GLU A 7 -6.17 7.52 8.24
C GLU A 7 -5.70 6.10 7.88
N ASN A 8 -6.65 5.18 7.69
CA ASN A 8 -6.35 3.79 7.28
C ASN A 8 -5.76 3.74 5.88
N GLU A 9 -6.35 4.49 4.93
CA GLU A 9 -5.86 4.57 3.55
C GLU A 9 -4.45 5.17 3.48
N ALA A 10 -4.21 6.25 4.22
CA ALA A 10 -2.90 6.87 4.32
C ALA A 10 -1.86 5.89 4.90
N ARG A 11 -2.24 5.12 5.92
CA ARG A 11 -1.37 4.07 6.48
C ARG A 11 -1.01 3.02 5.43
N VAL A 12 -2.01 2.44 4.75
CA VAL A 12 -1.78 1.36 3.77
C VAL A 12 -0.92 1.84 2.61
N ILE A 13 -1.18 3.03 2.07
CA ILE A 13 -0.33 3.64 1.03
C ILE A 13 1.08 3.89 1.55
N GLY A 14 1.23 4.45 2.75
CA GLY A 14 2.54 4.69 3.37
C GLY A 14 3.37 3.42 3.53
N VAL A 15 2.74 2.30 3.93
CA VAL A 15 3.41 1.00 4.02
C VAL A 15 3.85 0.48 2.65
N LEU A 16 2.99 0.58 1.63
CA LEU A 16 3.35 0.16 0.27
C LEU A 16 4.52 0.99 -0.28
N LEU A 17 4.52 2.30 -0.05
CA LEU A 17 5.62 3.19 -0.45
C LEU A 17 6.92 2.83 0.31
N GLU A 18 6.86 2.75 1.64
CA GLU A 18 8.00 2.37 2.49
C GLU A 18 8.63 1.06 2.03
N LYS A 19 7.83 0.00 1.85
CA LYS A 19 8.35 -1.33 1.51
C LYS A 19 8.81 -1.45 0.06
N SER A 20 8.30 -0.63 -0.85
CA SER A 20 8.82 -0.58 -2.22
C SER A 20 10.27 -0.10 -2.30
N VAL A 21 10.68 0.75 -1.36
CA VAL A 21 12.05 1.30 -1.28
C VAL A 21 12.93 0.51 -0.31
N THR A 22 12.44 0.21 0.89
CA THR A 22 13.25 -0.38 1.97
C THR A 22 13.40 -1.90 1.87
N THR A 23 12.43 -2.59 1.25
CA THR A 23 12.42 -4.06 1.12
C THR A 23 11.89 -4.47 -0.27
N PRO A 24 12.56 -4.06 -1.37
CA PRO A 24 12.07 -4.27 -2.72
C PRO A 24 11.91 -5.76 -3.08
N GLU A 25 12.67 -6.65 -2.44
CA GLU A 25 12.58 -8.10 -2.63
C GLU A 25 11.26 -8.71 -2.14
N GLN A 26 10.56 -8.03 -1.24
CA GLN A 26 9.25 -8.45 -0.71
C GLN A 26 8.09 -7.80 -1.45
N TYR A 27 8.37 -6.75 -2.24
CA TYR A 27 7.37 -5.98 -2.96
C TYR A 27 7.09 -6.60 -4.35
N PRO A 28 5.82 -6.69 -4.81
CA PRO A 28 4.59 -6.25 -4.16
C PRO A 28 4.16 -7.12 -2.98
N LEU A 29 3.41 -6.53 -2.05
CA LEU A 29 3.11 -7.14 -0.74
C LEU A 29 1.86 -8.03 -0.80
N SER A 30 1.86 -9.14 -0.05
CA SER A 30 0.63 -9.91 0.23
C SER A 30 -0.24 -9.21 1.28
N LEU A 31 -1.48 -9.67 1.45
CA LEU A 31 -2.38 -9.15 2.49
C LEU A 31 -1.75 -9.24 3.89
N ASN A 32 -1.22 -10.41 4.26
CA ASN A 32 -0.57 -10.60 5.56
C ASN A 32 0.65 -9.67 5.73
N ALA A 33 1.48 -9.49 4.69
CA ALA A 33 2.62 -8.57 4.76
C ALA A 33 2.17 -7.12 4.97
N LEU A 34 1.08 -6.70 4.33
CA LEU A 34 0.47 -5.38 4.52
C LEU A 34 -0.08 -5.19 5.93
N THR A 35 -0.83 -6.16 6.46
CA THR A 35 -1.38 -6.10 7.82
C THR A 35 -0.26 -5.97 8.85
N ASN A 36 0.80 -6.79 8.73
CA ASN A 36 1.97 -6.70 9.60
C ASN A 36 2.70 -5.36 9.47
N GLY A 37 2.86 -4.86 8.25
CA GLY A 37 3.47 -3.56 8.00
C GLY A 37 2.66 -2.40 8.59
N CYS A 38 1.33 -2.44 8.52
CA CYS A 38 0.47 -1.41 9.09
C CYS A 38 0.55 -1.39 10.62
N ASN A 39 0.62 -2.58 11.25
CA ASN A 39 0.63 -2.76 12.71
C ASN A 39 2.04 -2.80 13.33
N GLN A 40 3.07 -2.45 12.57
CA GLN A 40 4.45 -2.43 13.06
C GLN A 40 4.59 -1.50 14.29
N LYS A 41 5.32 -1.94 15.32
CA LYS A 41 5.51 -1.15 16.55
C LYS A 41 6.48 0.02 16.38
N SER A 42 7.41 -0.09 15.43
CA SER A 42 8.36 0.96 15.07
C SER A 42 7.90 1.69 13.81
N ASN A 43 8.28 2.96 13.71
CA ASN A 43 8.00 3.83 12.55
C ASN A 43 6.50 3.97 12.23
N ARG A 44 5.63 3.86 13.25
CA ARG A 44 4.19 4.10 13.16
C ARG A 44 3.74 5.03 14.28
N LEU A 45 2.95 6.03 13.91
CA LEU A 45 2.29 6.94 14.86
C LEU A 45 0.90 7.29 14.32
N PRO A 46 -0.19 6.90 14.99
CA PRO A 46 -0.25 6.01 16.15
C PRO A 46 0.14 4.56 15.79
N VAL A 47 0.54 3.78 16.78
CA VAL A 47 0.62 2.32 16.64
C VAL A 47 -0.81 1.78 16.53
N THR A 48 -1.06 0.89 15.56
CA THR A 48 -2.39 0.37 15.24
C THR A 48 -2.45 -1.14 15.41
N GLN A 49 -3.67 -1.68 15.40
CA GLN A 49 -3.95 -3.10 15.46
C GLN A 49 -5.11 -3.45 14.50
N TYR A 50 -4.91 -3.18 13.21
CA TYR A 50 -5.89 -3.53 12.18
C TYR A 50 -5.99 -5.04 12.00
N SER A 51 -7.22 -5.54 11.82
CA SER A 51 -7.48 -6.90 11.34
C SER A 51 -7.19 -7.01 9.83
N GLU A 52 -7.13 -8.23 9.31
CA GLU A 52 -7.05 -8.43 7.85
C GLU A 52 -8.28 -7.87 7.14
N ASP A 53 -9.48 -7.97 7.74
CA ASP A 53 -10.71 -7.43 7.17
C ASP A 53 -10.68 -5.90 7.05
N ASP A 54 -10.13 -5.21 8.06
CA ASP A 54 -9.93 -3.75 8.01
C ASP A 54 -9.02 -3.36 6.82
N ILE A 55 -7.97 -4.15 6.59
CA ILE A 55 -7.03 -3.94 5.48
C ILE A 55 -7.71 -4.26 4.14
N ILE A 56 -8.48 -5.33 4.03
CA ILE A 56 -9.23 -5.67 2.80
C ILE A 56 -10.19 -4.52 2.44
N GLN A 57 -11.00 -4.04 3.38
CA GLN A 57 -11.92 -2.93 3.15
C GLN A 57 -11.18 -1.66 2.71
N THR A 58 -10.02 -1.39 3.31
CA THR A 58 -9.18 -0.25 2.95
C THR A 58 -8.59 -0.41 1.54
N LEU A 59 -8.13 -1.62 1.17
CA LEU A 59 -7.61 -1.92 -0.16
C LEU A 59 -8.70 -1.79 -1.23
N ASP A 60 -9.93 -2.22 -0.95
CA ASP A 60 -11.06 -2.05 -1.87
C ASP A 60 -11.37 -0.56 -2.11
N SER A 61 -11.36 0.26 -1.06
CA SER A 61 -11.51 1.73 -1.19
C SER A 61 -10.37 2.35 -2.03
N LEU A 62 -9.11 1.99 -1.73
CA LEU A 62 -7.95 2.48 -2.48
C LEU A 62 -7.95 2.04 -3.94
N LYS A 63 -8.42 0.82 -4.22
CA LYS A 63 -8.59 0.29 -5.58
C LYS A 63 -9.65 1.07 -6.34
N ALA A 64 -10.78 1.40 -5.71
CA ALA A 64 -11.81 2.25 -6.30
C ALA A 64 -11.26 3.65 -6.65
N LYS A 65 -10.36 4.18 -5.80
CA LYS A 65 -9.62 5.44 -6.05
C LYS A 65 -8.47 5.31 -7.05
N ARG A 66 -8.19 4.11 -7.56
CA ARG A 66 -7.07 3.79 -8.47
C ARG A 66 -5.68 4.10 -7.90
N LEU A 67 -5.54 4.08 -6.58
CA LEU A 67 -4.28 4.38 -5.87
C LEU A 67 -3.43 3.13 -5.61
N ILE A 68 -3.94 1.95 -5.93
CA ILE A 68 -3.23 0.67 -5.87
C ILE A 68 -3.53 -0.18 -7.12
N GLN A 69 -2.73 -1.23 -7.32
CA GLN A 69 -2.99 -2.30 -8.26
C GLN A 69 -2.79 -3.68 -7.63
N LEU A 70 -3.48 -4.65 -8.20
CA LEU A 70 -3.36 -6.05 -7.86
C LEU A 70 -2.36 -6.68 -8.84
N GLU A 71 -1.37 -7.36 -8.30
CA GLU A 71 -0.41 -8.14 -9.07
C GLU A 71 -0.58 -9.61 -8.71
N SER A 72 -0.98 -10.39 -9.71
CA SER A 72 -1.08 -11.84 -9.62
C SER A 72 -0.16 -12.43 -10.67
N GLY A 73 1.00 -12.93 -10.24
CA GLY A 73 1.93 -13.63 -11.14
C GLY A 73 1.27 -14.87 -11.72
N PHE A 74 1.59 -15.21 -12.97
CA PHE A 74 1.08 -16.41 -13.62
C PHE A 74 1.41 -17.66 -12.76
N GLY A 75 0.38 -18.37 -12.31
CA GLY A 75 0.51 -19.56 -11.43
C GLY A 75 0.53 -19.26 -9.91
N SER A 76 0.65 -18.00 -9.49
CA SER A 76 0.52 -17.62 -8.08
C SER A 76 -0.95 -17.53 -7.68
N ARG A 77 -1.33 -18.25 -6.62
CA ARG A 77 -2.66 -18.12 -5.99
C ARG A 77 -2.76 -16.95 -5.02
N VAL A 78 -1.61 -16.41 -4.60
CA VAL A 78 -1.57 -15.30 -3.65
C VAL A 78 -1.64 -13.99 -4.42
N THR A 79 -2.67 -13.22 -4.13
CA THR A 79 -2.84 -11.85 -4.63
C THR A 79 -1.83 -10.94 -3.93
N LYS A 80 -1.08 -10.15 -4.71
CA LYS A 80 -0.18 -9.13 -4.19
C LYS A 80 -0.69 -7.73 -4.56
N TYR A 81 -0.25 -6.73 -3.81
CA TYR A 81 -0.70 -5.36 -3.91
C TYR A 81 0.49 -4.43 -4.11
N ALA A 82 0.39 -3.56 -5.11
CA ALA A 82 1.35 -2.52 -5.43
C ALA A 82 0.69 -1.13 -5.35
N HIS A 83 1.44 -0.12 -4.95
CA HIS A 83 0.99 1.26 -5.00
C HIS A 83 0.90 1.75 -6.45
N ARG A 84 -0.08 2.63 -6.70
CA ARG A 84 -0.18 3.47 -7.88
C ARG A 84 -0.23 4.96 -7.55
N PHE A 85 0.06 5.31 -6.30
CA PHE A 85 -0.07 6.64 -5.75
C PHE A 85 0.80 7.69 -6.47
N CYS A 86 2.07 7.36 -6.75
CA CYS A 86 3.01 8.22 -7.45
C CYS A 86 3.85 7.41 -8.45
N ASN A 87 4.57 8.11 -9.32
CA ASN A 87 5.62 7.54 -10.18
C ASN A 87 5.15 6.40 -11.11
N THR A 88 3.86 6.30 -11.41
CA THR A 88 3.31 5.33 -12.40
C THR A 88 3.28 5.89 -13.80
N GLU A 89 3.21 5.04 -14.84
CA GLU A 89 3.22 5.44 -16.26
C GLU A 89 2.15 6.48 -16.61
N PHE A 90 0.95 6.34 -16.04
CA PHE A 90 -0.22 7.17 -16.36
C PHE A 90 -0.63 8.13 -15.24
N GLY A 91 0.16 8.22 -14.16
CA GLY A 91 -0.14 9.09 -13.02
C GLY A 91 0.55 10.45 -13.13
N ASP A 92 -0.20 11.52 -12.86
CA ASP A 92 0.32 12.89 -12.89
C ASP A 92 1.27 13.20 -11.72
N LEU A 93 1.14 12.48 -10.59
CA LEU A 93 1.97 12.69 -9.40
C LEU A 93 3.34 12.03 -9.59
N LYS A 94 4.36 12.86 -9.83
CA LYS A 94 5.76 12.46 -9.87
C LYS A 94 6.49 13.02 -8.65
N LEU A 95 7.12 12.13 -7.89
CA LEU A 95 7.92 12.48 -6.71
C LEU A 95 9.36 12.07 -6.98
N SER A 96 10.31 12.94 -6.64
CA SER A 96 11.72 12.57 -6.56
C SER A 96 11.97 11.68 -5.34
N GLU A 97 13.15 11.07 -5.26
CA GLU A 97 13.53 10.17 -4.17
C GLU A 97 13.49 10.82 -2.78
N PHE A 98 13.65 12.15 -2.70
CA PHE A 98 13.72 12.89 -1.44
C PHE A 98 12.42 13.60 -1.03
N GLN A 99 11.33 13.38 -1.77
CA GLN A 99 9.99 13.96 -1.50
C GLN A 99 9.04 12.91 -0.95
#